data_AF-A0A7X0LKX5-F1
#
_entry.id   AF-A0A7X0LKX5-F1
#
_cell.length_a   1.000
_cell.length_b   1.000
_cell.length_c   1.000
_cell.angle_alpha   90.00
_cell.angle_beta   90.00
_cell.angle_gamma   90.00
#
_symmetry.space_group_name_H-M   'P 1'
#
loop_
_entity.id
_entity.type
_entity.pdbx_description
1 polymer ?
#
loop_
_entity_poly.entity_id
_entity_poly.type
_entity_poly.pdbx_seq_one_letter_code
_entity_poly.pdbx_strand_id
1 'polypeptide(L)'
;MNSPSTPDAAVVTLDADGRIAVDLPCVSCGYLLRTLPPDGSCPECGKPVAETLEAGNIRLLPLDWLGGLQGGAVFLAISIPLLGLFGIGALTWLLIAITITIDAPKHQPGLKRLRNLSVASGVTGGLGALLLIVDPSYYHSEWFFIAHLAVVTVMLGLHLAGMCGFAAAVCRLAQWHSLRKLSTCLAVFALLWPFLTMGSVILMGMSFSRAWNGNPVWWLDTLLYLLGLSAFFGGALFLVLLFMLWVMIAIKLNCILREAEALQRGTK
;
A
#
# COMPACT_ATOMS: atom_id res chain seq x y z
N MET A 1 -33.01 5.79 -42.62
CA MET A 1 -31.60 6.16 -42.40
C MET A 1 -31.53 6.76 -41.02
N ASN A 2 -31.00 6.02 -40.04
CA ASN A 2 -30.90 6.47 -38.66
C ASN A 2 -29.56 7.18 -38.50
N SER A 3 -29.58 8.47 -38.19
CA SER A 3 -28.36 9.21 -37.84
C SER A 3 -27.75 8.61 -36.57
N PRO A 4 -26.42 8.43 -36.52
CA PRO A 4 -25.76 7.95 -35.32
C PRO A 4 -25.92 8.99 -34.20
N SER A 5 -26.52 8.58 -33.09
CA SER A 5 -26.63 9.38 -31.87
C SER A 5 -25.24 9.68 -31.30
N THR A 6 -24.86 10.96 -31.32
CA THR A 6 -23.67 11.48 -30.64
C THR A 6 -23.77 11.18 -29.14
N PRO A 7 -22.71 10.67 -28.49
CA PRO A 7 -22.75 10.29 -27.09
C PRO A 7 -22.89 11.52 -26.18
N ASP A 8 -24.08 11.63 -25.58
CA ASP A 8 -24.56 12.55 -24.54
C ASP A 8 -23.46 13.43 -23.91
N ALA A 9 -23.45 14.70 -24.32
CA ALA A 9 -22.91 15.78 -23.50
C ALA A 9 -23.66 15.79 -22.16
N ALA A 10 -22.98 16.04 -21.04
CA ALA A 10 -23.61 16.10 -19.73
C ALA A 10 -24.76 17.13 -19.77
N VAL A 11 -26.00 16.63 -19.78
CA VAL A 11 -27.20 17.44 -19.96
C VAL A 11 -27.43 18.21 -18.66
N VAL A 12 -27.20 19.52 -18.70
CA VAL A 12 -27.60 20.41 -17.61
C VAL A 12 -29.10 20.27 -17.42
N THR A 13 -29.52 19.87 -16.23
CA THR A 13 -30.93 19.68 -15.92
C THR A 13 -31.59 21.06 -15.79
N LEU A 14 -32.59 21.31 -16.63
CA LEU A 14 -33.43 22.49 -16.55
C LEU A 14 -34.73 22.15 -15.80
N ASP A 15 -35.28 23.12 -15.07
CA ASP A 15 -36.59 23.00 -14.45
C ASP A 15 -37.73 23.19 -15.47
N ALA A 16 -38.98 23.11 -15.00
CA ALA A 16 -40.16 23.25 -15.87
C ALA A 16 -40.23 24.62 -16.57
N ASP A 17 -39.55 25.63 -16.03
CA ASP A 17 -39.49 26.99 -16.58
C ASP A 17 -38.26 27.22 -17.48
N GLY A 18 -37.48 26.16 -17.76
CA GLY A 18 -36.28 26.23 -18.59
C GLY A 18 -35.07 26.87 -17.90
N ARG A 19 -35.07 26.99 -16.58
CA ARG A 19 -33.98 27.54 -15.77
C ARG A 19 -33.09 26.44 -15.22
N ILE A 20 -31.86 26.76 -14.85
CA ILE A 20 -30.91 25.79 -14.31
C ILE A 20 -31.43 25.24 -12.97
N ALA A 21 -31.73 23.94 -12.91
CA ALA A 21 -32.29 23.29 -11.73
C ALA A 21 -31.24 22.83 -10.71
N VAL A 22 -29.98 22.69 -11.14
CA VAL A 22 -28.86 22.21 -10.34
C VAL A 22 -28.00 23.34 -9.78
N ASP A 23 -27.29 23.07 -8.71
CA ASP A 23 -26.31 24.01 -8.16
C ASP A 23 -25.07 24.08 -9.08
N LEU A 24 -25.06 25.07 -9.97
CA LEU A 24 -23.96 25.32 -10.92
C LEU A 24 -23.22 26.61 -10.55
N PRO A 25 -22.02 26.56 -9.95
CA PRO A 25 -21.26 27.76 -9.62
C PRO A 25 -20.66 28.39 -10.88
N CYS A 26 -20.75 29.72 -11.01
CA CYS A 26 -20.13 30.49 -12.08
C CYS A 26 -18.62 30.27 -12.11
N VAL A 27 -18.05 29.93 -13.27
CA VAL A 27 -16.60 29.66 -13.38
C VAL A 27 -15.71 30.87 -13.12
N SER A 28 -16.26 32.09 -13.16
CA SER A 28 -15.48 33.31 -12.97
C SER A 28 -15.55 33.89 -11.56
N CYS A 29 -16.67 33.74 -10.86
CA CYS A 29 -16.87 34.36 -9.53
C CYS A 29 -17.40 33.39 -8.46
N GLY A 30 -17.81 32.19 -8.83
CA GLY A 30 -18.35 31.19 -7.90
C GLY A 30 -19.83 31.33 -7.53
N TYR A 31 -20.54 32.37 -7.99
CA TYR A 31 -21.97 32.56 -7.70
C TYR A 31 -22.82 31.38 -8.23
N LEU A 32 -23.78 30.91 -7.43
CA LEU A 32 -24.67 29.81 -7.81
C LEU A 32 -25.68 30.26 -8.87
N LEU A 33 -25.58 29.70 -10.07
CA LEU A 33 -26.42 30.03 -11.23
C LEU A 33 -27.77 29.30 -11.24
N ARG A 34 -28.15 28.65 -10.13
CA ARG A 34 -29.44 27.97 -10.00
C ARG A 34 -30.56 28.99 -10.21
N THR A 35 -31.64 28.58 -10.87
CA THR A 35 -32.79 29.40 -11.26
C THR A 35 -32.51 30.47 -12.32
N LEU A 36 -31.28 30.61 -12.82
CA LEU A 36 -31.01 31.49 -13.95
C LEU A 36 -31.27 30.75 -15.27
N PRO A 37 -31.70 31.49 -16.32
CA PRO A 37 -31.85 30.91 -17.63
C PRO A 37 -30.47 30.67 -18.28
N PRO A 38 -30.29 29.63 -19.12
CA PRO A 38 -29.01 29.28 -19.75
C PRO A 38 -28.38 30.38 -20.61
N ASP A 39 -29.21 31.24 -21.19
CA ASP A 39 -28.84 32.41 -22.02
C ASP A 39 -28.67 33.70 -21.19
N GLY A 40 -28.84 33.61 -19.87
CA GLY A 40 -28.68 34.73 -18.95
C GLY A 40 -27.23 35.15 -18.74
N SER A 41 -27.05 36.17 -17.90
CA SER A 41 -25.73 36.61 -17.40
C SER A 41 -25.66 36.43 -15.90
N CYS A 42 -24.48 36.13 -15.39
CA CYS A 42 -24.22 36.03 -13.96
C CYS A 42 -24.46 37.40 -13.29
N PRO A 43 -25.29 37.50 -12.23
CA PRO A 43 -25.61 38.78 -11.58
C PRO A 43 -24.42 39.41 -10.85
N GLU A 44 -23.42 38.60 -10.46
CA GLU A 44 -22.24 39.09 -9.74
C GLU A 44 -21.16 39.63 -10.69
N CYS A 45 -20.82 38.89 -11.75
CA CYS A 45 -19.69 39.24 -12.63
C CYS A 45 -20.09 39.64 -14.06
N GLY A 46 -21.37 39.56 -14.42
CA GLY A 46 -21.87 39.91 -15.75
C GLY A 46 -21.50 38.95 -16.88
N LYS A 47 -20.73 37.88 -16.62
CA LYS A 47 -20.37 36.90 -17.65
C LYS A 47 -21.58 36.07 -18.12
N PRO A 48 -21.65 35.67 -19.40
CA PRO A 48 -22.70 34.78 -19.89
C PRO A 48 -22.74 33.44 -19.15
N VAL A 49 -23.93 32.97 -18.80
CA VAL A 49 -24.16 31.67 -18.17
C VAL A 49 -23.71 30.52 -19.08
N ALA A 50 -23.87 30.68 -20.40
CA ALA A 50 -23.39 29.75 -21.41
C ALA A 50 -21.89 29.39 -21.27
N GLU A 51 -21.03 30.37 -20.96
CA GLU A 51 -19.59 30.15 -20.74
C GLU A 51 -19.35 29.19 -19.54
N THR A 52 -20.17 29.30 -18.49
CA THR A 52 -20.11 28.39 -17.35
C THR A 52 -20.66 27.01 -17.69
N LEU A 53 -21.74 26.93 -18.48
CA LEU A 53 -22.32 25.65 -18.92
C LEU A 53 -21.36 24.86 -19.80
N GLU A 54 -20.61 25.54 -20.66
CA GLU A 54 -19.54 24.95 -21.46
C GLU A 54 -18.38 24.48 -20.56
N ALA A 55 -17.93 25.30 -19.62
CA ALA A 55 -16.83 24.95 -18.71
C ALA A 55 -17.18 23.86 -17.68
N GLY A 56 -18.45 23.75 -17.27
CA GLY A 56 -18.95 22.72 -16.35
C GLY A 56 -19.01 21.32 -16.98
N ASN A 57 -18.90 21.23 -18.30
CA ASN A 57 -18.70 19.96 -18.96
C ASN A 57 -17.27 19.50 -18.69
N ILE A 58 -17.09 18.50 -17.82
CA ILE A 58 -15.77 18.00 -17.45
C ILE A 58 -14.94 17.59 -18.70
N ARG A 59 -15.62 17.25 -19.80
CA ARG A 59 -15.01 16.94 -21.10
C ARG A 59 -14.36 18.16 -21.80
N LEU A 60 -14.72 19.38 -21.41
CA LEU A 60 -14.23 20.64 -21.99
C LEU A 60 -13.19 21.33 -21.09
N LEU A 61 -12.83 20.76 -19.93
CA LEU A 61 -11.69 21.29 -19.19
C LEU A 61 -10.41 21.20 -20.05
N PRO A 62 -9.57 22.24 -20.02
CA PRO A 62 -8.29 22.20 -20.72
C PRO A 62 -7.49 20.98 -20.27
N LEU A 63 -7.01 20.20 -21.25
CA LEU A 63 -6.31 18.92 -21.03
C LEU A 63 -5.13 19.07 -20.06
N ASP A 64 -4.49 20.25 -20.05
CA ASP A 64 -3.38 20.57 -19.16
C ASP A 64 -3.78 20.50 -17.67
N TRP A 65 -5.00 20.94 -17.33
CA TRP A 65 -5.50 20.90 -15.96
C TRP A 65 -5.86 19.48 -15.52
N LEU A 66 -6.48 18.70 -16.41
CA LEU A 66 -6.75 17.28 -16.19
C LEU A 66 -5.46 16.48 -15.97
N GLY A 67 -4.40 16.80 -16.72
CA GLY A 67 -3.07 16.22 -16.51
C GLY A 67 -2.51 16.52 -15.11
N GLY A 68 -2.67 17.75 -14.63
CA GLY A 68 -2.29 18.13 -13.27
C GLY A 68 -3.08 17.38 -12.19
N LEU A 69 -4.39 17.28 -12.34
CA LEU A 69 -5.26 16.56 -11.41
C LEU A 69 -4.95 15.06 -11.38
N GLN A 70 -4.76 14.45 -12.57
CA GLN A 70 -4.36 13.06 -12.68
C GLN A 70 -2.99 12.81 -12.03
N GLY A 71 -2.03 13.71 -12.24
CA GLY A 71 -0.72 13.65 -11.59
C GLY A 71 -0.82 13.69 -10.06
N GLY A 72 -1.59 14.63 -9.52
CA GLY A 72 -1.84 14.73 -8.08
C GLY A 72 -2.53 13.51 -7.50
N ALA A 73 -3.55 12.98 -8.20
CA ALA A 73 -4.27 11.78 -7.78
C ALA A 73 -3.36 10.53 -7.78
N VAL A 74 -2.53 10.35 -8.82
CA VAL A 74 -1.55 9.26 -8.88
C VAL A 74 -0.51 9.40 -7.77
N PHE A 75 -0.03 10.62 -7.49
CA PHE A 75 0.91 10.86 -6.40
C PHE A 75 0.30 10.49 -5.04
N LEU A 76 -0.93 10.93 -4.75
CA LEU A 76 -1.63 10.57 -3.51
C LEU A 76 -1.87 9.06 -3.41
N ALA A 77 -2.29 8.44 -4.51
CA ALA A 77 -2.52 7.01 -4.56
C ALA A 77 -1.25 6.21 -4.26
N ILE A 78 -0.06 6.66 -4.68
CA ILE A 78 1.22 5.98 -4.42
C ILE A 78 1.81 6.33 -3.06
N SER A 79 1.75 7.60 -2.64
CA SER A 79 2.40 8.08 -1.41
C SER A 79 1.70 7.57 -0.15
N ILE A 80 0.37 7.52 -0.10
CA ILE A 80 -0.37 7.06 1.10
C ILE A 80 -0.02 5.61 1.47
N PRO A 81 -0.03 4.63 0.53
CA PRO A 81 0.35 3.24 0.84
C PRO A 81 1.81 3.09 1.22
N LEU A 82 2.72 3.82 0.55
CA LEU A 82 4.13 3.79 0.91
C LEU A 82 4.35 4.37 2.32
N LEU A 83 3.67 5.47 2.67
CA LEU A 83 3.68 6.03 4.02
C LEU A 83 3.17 5.01 5.05
N GLY A 84 2.10 4.28 4.74
CA GLY A 84 1.60 3.18 5.56
C GLY A 84 2.63 2.07 5.73
N LEU A 85 3.22 1.59 4.64
CA LEU A 85 4.21 0.50 4.65
C LEU A 85 5.46 0.88 5.47
N PHE A 86 6.02 2.05 5.21
CA PHE A 86 7.25 2.51 5.86
C PHE A 86 7.01 2.99 7.29
N GLY A 87 5.91 3.70 7.54
CA GLY A 87 5.55 4.19 8.88
C GLY A 87 5.23 3.06 9.84
N ILE A 88 4.37 2.11 9.43
CA ILE A 88 4.01 0.94 10.25
C ILE A 88 5.24 0.01 10.39
N GLY A 89 6.02 -0.17 9.32
CA GLY A 89 7.27 -0.92 9.35
C GLY A 89 8.26 -0.35 10.36
N ALA A 90 8.50 0.96 10.33
CA ALA A 90 9.40 1.64 11.27
C ALA A 90 8.92 1.50 12.72
N LEU A 91 7.62 1.67 12.98
CA LEU A 91 7.04 1.47 14.31
C LEU A 91 7.21 0.03 14.80
N THR A 92 6.97 -0.96 13.92
CA THR A 92 7.12 -2.37 14.27
C THR A 92 8.57 -2.71 14.61
N TRP A 93 9.53 -2.20 13.83
CA TRP A 93 10.95 -2.35 14.10
C TRP A 93 11.38 -1.72 15.43
N LEU A 94 10.85 -0.54 15.75
CA LEU A 94 11.08 0.12 17.02
C LEU A 94 10.56 -0.73 18.19
N LEU A 95 9.34 -1.26 18.08
CA LEU A 95 8.76 -2.13 19.10
C LEU A 95 9.61 -3.40 19.29
N ILE A 96 10.03 -4.07 18.22
CA ILE A 96 10.93 -5.23 18.30
C ILE A 96 12.23 -4.86 19.03
N ALA A 97 12.83 -3.71 18.70
CA ALA A 97 14.04 -3.25 19.37
C ALA A 97 13.82 -3.04 20.87
N ILE A 98 12.68 -2.46 21.28
CA ILE A 98 12.29 -2.27 22.68
C ILE A 98 12.13 -3.63 23.37
N THR A 99 11.41 -4.58 22.77
CA THR A 99 11.22 -5.92 23.37
C THR A 99 12.55 -6.63 23.57
N ILE A 100 13.46 -6.53 22.60
CA ILE A 100 14.83 -7.06 22.72
C ILE A 100 15.59 -6.38 23.87
N THR A 101 15.40 -5.08 24.11
CA THR A 101 16.08 -4.38 25.22
C THR A 101 15.57 -4.78 26.61
N ILE A 102 14.27 -5.02 26.75
CA ILE A 102 13.66 -5.35 28.04
C ILE A 102 14.11 -6.76 28.49
N ASP A 103 14.16 -7.71 27.55
CA ASP A 103 14.42 -9.12 27.86
C ASP A 103 15.89 -9.57 27.73
N ALA A 104 16.80 -8.69 27.29
CA ALA A 104 18.19 -9.08 27.05
C ALA A 104 18.99 -9.24 28.36
N PRO A 105 19.50 -10.44 28.69
CA PRO A 105 20.49 -10.59 29.74
C PRO A 105 21.76 -9.81 29.36
N LYS A 106 22.33 -9.08 30.33
CA LYS A 106 23.42 -8.07 30.15
C LYS A 106 24.69 -8.56 29.42
N HIS A 107 24.84 -9.85 29.14
CA HIS A 107 26.07 -10.45 28.61
C HIS A 107 25.96 -11.19 27.27
N GLN A 108 24.87 -11.05 26.51
CA GLN A 108 24.80 -11.67 25.18
C GLN A 108 25.17 -10.70 24.04
N PRO A 109 26.37 -10.80 23.44
CA PRO A 109 26.82 -9.90 22.37
C PRO A 109 25.96 -10.01 21.10
N GLY A 110 25.33 -11.18 20.86
CA GLY A 110 24.43 -11.38 19.72
C GLY A 110 23.18 -10.50 19.74
N LEU A 111 22.56 -10.31 20.92
CA LEU A 111 21.36 -9.46 21.05
C LEU A 111 21.66 -7.98 20.80
N LYS A 112 22.85 -7.49 21.18
CA LYS A 112 23.27 -6.11 20.89
C LYS A 112 23.32 -5.85 19.38
N ARG A 113 23.82 -6.81 18.59
CA ARG A 113 23.89 -6.68 17.13
C ARG A 113 22.50 -6.66 16.49
N LEU A 114 21.60 -7.53 16.94
CA LEU A 114 20.20 -7.57 16.49
C LEU A 114 19.43 -6.29 16.82
N ARG A 115 19.59 -5.76 18.03
CA ARG A 115 19.01 -4.48 18.43
C ARG A 115 19.47 -3.36 17.51
N ASN A 116 20.78 -3.24 17.28
CA ASN A 116 21.32 -2.18 16.44
C ASN A 116 20.85 -2.28 14.99
N LEU A 117 20.74 -3.51 14.44
CA LEU A 117 20.18 -3.75 13.12
C LEU A 117 18.69 -3.37 13.04
N SER A 118 17.92 -3.69 14.08
CA SER A 118 16.49 -3.36 14.17
C SER A 118 16.26 -1.85 14.19
N VAL A 119 17.03 -1.13 15.03
CA VAL A 119 16.98 0.34 15.12
C VAL A 119 17.40 0.98 13.79
N ALA A 120 18.51 0.53 13.19
CA ALA A 120 18.97 1.07 11.91
C ALA A 120 17.93 0.89 10.79
N SER A 121 17.29 -0.30 10.72
CA SER A 121 16.21 -0.58 9.78
C SER A 121 15.00 0.33 10.00
N GLY A 122 14.57 0.50 11.26
CA GLY A 122 13.45 1.37 11.63
C GLY A 122 13.69 2.84 11.28
N VAL A 123 14.88 3.37 11.59
CA VAL A 123 15.27 4.76 11.24
C VAL A 123 15.29 4.96 9.73
N THR A 124 15.82 3.99 8.98
CA THR A 124 15.87 4.06 7.51
C THR A 124 14.48 4.05 6.91
N GLY A 125 13.58 3.19 7.40
CA GLY A 125 12.17 3.16 6.99
C GLY A 125 11.45 4.48 7.30
N GLY A 126 11.64 5.02 8.51
CA GLY A 126 11.04 6.29 8.92
C GLY A 126 11.49 7.48 8.08
N LEU A 127 12.79 7.55 7.75
CA LEU A 127 13.30 8.59 6.83
C LEU A 127 12.74 8.45 5.42
N GLY A 128 12.56 7.21 4.92
CA GLY A 128 11.92 6.96 3.63
C GLY A 128 10.46 7.40 3.59
N ALA A 129 9.70 7.12 4.64
CA ALA A 129 8.35 7.64 4.82
C ALA A 129 8.32 9.17 4.80
N LEU A 130 9.26 9.83 5.48
CA LEU A 130 9.30 11.28 5.58
C LEU A 130 9.62 11.95 4.24
N LEU A 131 10.50 11.33 3.45
CA LEU A 131 10.80 11.79 2.10
C LEU A 131 9.58 11.71 1.17
N LEU A 132 8.73 10.70 1.33
CA LEU A 132 7.50 10.55 0.54
C LEU A 132 6.42 11.59 0.85
N ILE A 133 6.51 12.28 1.99
CA ILE A 133 5.60 13.36 2.38
C ILE A 133 6.00 14.70 1.72
N VAL A 134 7.22 14.81 1.19
CA VAL A 134 7.69 16.06 0.57
C VAL A 134 6.77 16.44 -0.59
N ASP A 135 6.21 17.66 -0.47
CA ASP A 135 5.12 18.18 -1.30
C ASP A 135 5.43 18.04 -2.80
N PRO A 136 4.55 17.41 -3.57
CA PRO A 136 4.74 17.24 -4.98
C PRO A 136 4.73 18.52 -5.82
N SER A 137 4.24 19.62 -5.27
CA SER A 137 4.32 20.94 -5.90
C SER A 137 5.76 21.39 -6.20
N TYR A 138 6.77 20.79 -5.55
CA TYR A 138 8.19 21.01 -5.85
C TYR A 138 8.73 20.21 -7.05
N TYR A 139 7.98 19.25 -7.62
CA TYR A 139 8.43 18.40 -8.73
C TYR A 139 8.16 19.03 -10.11
N HIS A 140 8.76 20.18 -10.42
CA HIS A 140 8.65 20.78 -11.75
C HIS A 140 9.67 20.25 -12.78
N SER A 141 10.65 19.42 -12.38
CA SER A 141 11.63 18.86 -13.31
C SER A 141 11.65 17.32 -13.31
N GLU A 142 11.73 16.73 -14.49
CA GLU A 142 11.79 15.26 -14.67
C GLU A 142 12.95 14.62 -13.89
N TRP A 143 14.05 15.36 -13.72
CA TRP A 143 15.22 14.94 -12.94
C TRP A 143 14.92 14.71 -11.46
N PHE A 144 14.03 15.52 -10.89
CA PHE A 144 13.65 15.41 -9.49
C PHE A 144 12.79 14.16 -9.25
N PHE A 145 11.91 13.80 -10.18
CA PHE A 145 11.16 12.54 -10.12
C PHE A 145 12.09 11.32 -10.17
N ILE A 146 13.06 11.31 -11.09
CA ILE A 146 14.06 10.24 -11.20
C ILE A 146 14.89 10.13 -9.92
N ALA A 147 15.36 11.26 -9.37
CA ALA A 147 16.11 11.28 -8.12
C ALA A 147 15.27 10.75 -6.94
N HIS A 148 14.00 11.15 -6.86
CA HIS A 148 13.10 10.68 -5.81
C HIS A 148 12.85 9.17 -5.91
N LEU A 149 12.58 8.66 -7.12
CA LEU A 149 12.42 7.24 -7.38
C LEU A 149 13.70 6.44 -7.04
N ALA A 150 14.88 6.97 -7.37
CA ALA A 150 16.15 6.36 -7.03
C ALA A 150 16.37 6.27 -5.51
N VAL A 151 16.06 7.35 -4.77
CA VAL A 151 16.15 7.36 -3.30
C VAL A 151 15.19 6.35 -2.69
N VAL A 152 13.92 6.32 -3.12
CA VAL A 152 12.93 5.33 -2.66
C VAL A 152 13.40 3.91 -2.95
N THR A 153 13.98 3.66 -4.12
CA THR A 153 14.49 2.33 -4.51
C THR A 153 15.66 1.89 -3.63
N VAL A 154 16.62 2.79 -3.36
CA VAL A 154 17.76 2.51 -2.47
C VAL A 154 17.26 2.24 -1.05
N MET A 155 16.31 3.03 -0.55
CA MET A 155 15.75 2.84 0.79
C MET A 155 14.98 1.53 0.93
N LEU A 156 14.21 1.13 -0.10
CA LEU A 156 13.56 -0.17 -0.14
C LEU A 156 14.58 -1.31 -0.12
N GLY A 157 15.65 -1.20 -0.90
CA GLY A 157 16.76 -2.16 -0.92
C GLY A 157 17.44 -2.30 0.44
N LEU A 158 17.72 -1.18 1.12
CA LEU A 158 18.30 -1.17 2.46
C LEU A 158 17.36 -1.81 3.49
N HIS A 159 16.05 -1.55 3.40
CA HIS A 159 15.06 -2.13 4.30
C HIS A 159 14.97 -3.66 4.12
N LEU A 160 14.90 -4.14 2.88
CA LEU A 160 14.91 -5.57 2.55
C LEU A 160 16.20 -6.25 3.01
N ALA A 161 17.36 -5.63 2.80
CA ALA A 161 18.63 -6.14 3.30
C ALA A 161 18.64 -6.24 4.83
N GLY A 162 18.07 -5.24 5.53
CA GLY A 162 17.87 -5.26 6.97
C GLY A 162 16.98 -6.43 7.43
N MET A 163 15.85 -6.66 6.74
CA MET A 163 14.96 -7.79 7.02
C MET A 163 15.66 -9.14 6.83
N CYS A 164 16.39 -9.32 5.74
CA CYS A 164 17.17 -10.54 5.46
C CYS A 164 18.25 -10.77 6.52
N GLY A 165 18.97 -9.71 6.90
CA GLY A 165 20.00 -9.77 7.94
C GLY A 165 19.42 -10.15 9.30
N PHE A 166 18.25 -9.61 9.66
CA PHE A 166 17.52 -9.99 10.86
C PHE A 166 17.06 -11.44 10.83
N ALA A 167 16.42 -11.88 9.74
CA ALA A 167 15.98 -13.26 9.58
C ALA A 167 17.15 -14.26 9.71
N ALA A 168 18.29 -13.98 9.07
CA ALA A 168 19.48 -14.81 9.18
C ALA A 168 20.07 -14.84 10.61
N ALA A 169 19.95 -13.74 11.36
CA ALA A 169 20.37 -13.68 12.75
C ALA A 169 19.42 -14.44 13.69
N VAL A 170 18.10 -14.38 13.44
CA VAL A 170 17.09 -15.17 14.15
C VAL A 170 17.30 -16.67 13.91
N CYS A 171 17.53 -17.10 12.67
CA CYS A 171 17.81 -18.51 12.35
C CYS A 171 19.05 -19.04 13.07
N ARG A 172 20.12 -18.23 13.17
CA ARG A 172 21.33 -18.60 13.92
C ARG A 172 21.09 -18.71 15.42
N LEU A 173 20.24 -17.85 15.99
CA LEU A 173 19.85 -17.95 17.41
C LEU A 173 18.91 -19.11 17.69
N ALA A 174 18.03 -19.45 16.75
CA ALA A 174 17.12 -20.58 16.83
C ALA A 174 17.86 -21.92 16.89
N GLN A 175 18.99 -22.05 16.18
CA GLN A 175 19.87 -23.22 16.30
C GLN A 175 20.49 -23.38 17.70
N TRP A 176 20.47 -22.34 18.55
CA TRP A 176 21.17 -22.29 19.82
C TRP A 176 20.28 -22.45 21.06
N HIS A 177 18.95 -22.27 20.97
CA HIS A 177 18.05 -22.31 22.13
C HIS A 177 16.70 -23.00 21.85
N SER A 178 16.15 -23.64 22.90
CA SER A 178 14.89 -24.41 22.84
C SER A 178 13.70 -23.65 22.24
N LEU A 179 12.90 -24.38 21.46
CA LEU A 179 11.68 -24.07 20.70
C LEU A 179 10.74 -22.92 21.16
N ARG A 180 10.75 -22.49 22.42
CA ARG A 180 9.86 -21.42 22.94
C ARG A 180 10.14 -20.03 22.36
N LYS A 181 11.39 -19.71 21.99
CA LYS A 181 11.71 -18.40 21.38
C LYS A 181 11.43 -18.34 19.87
N LEU A 182 11.26 -19.50 19.23
CA LEU A 182 10.90 -19.60 17.82
C LEU A 182 9.43 -19.22 17.60
N SER A 183 8.54 -19.53 18.55
CA SER A 183 7.11 -19.18 18.43
C SER A 183 6.87 -17.67 18.45
N THR A 184 7.65 -16.91 19.21
CA THR A 184 7.54 -15.44 19.25
C THR A 184 7.95 -14.80 17.93
N CYS A 185 9.01 -15.32 17.29
CA CYS A 185 9.44 -14.85 15.98
C CYS A 185 8.41 -15.19 14.88
N LEU A 186 7.82 -16.39 14.94
CA LEU A 186 6.74 -16.81 14.03
C LEU A 186 5.46 -16.00 14.24
N ALA A 187 5.11 -15.65 15.47
CA ALA A 187 3.96 -14.79 15.77
C ALA A 187 4.15 -13.37 15.20
N VAL A 188 5.36 -12.80 15.32
CA VAL A 188 5.69 -11.50 14.71
C VAL A 188 5.66 -11.57 13.18
N PHE A 189 6.16 -12.65 12.58
CA PHE A 189 6.10 -12.85 11.13
C PHE A 189 4.66 -13.01 10.63
N ALA A 190 3.83 -13.77 11.35
CA ALA A 190 2.40 -13.93 11.07
C ALA A 190 1.62 -12.61 11.23
N LEU A 191 2.03 -11.72 12.13
CA LEU A 191 1.44 -10.38 12.30
C LEU A 191 1.89 -9.38 11.24
N LEU A 192 3.10 -9.53 10.68
CA LEU A 192 3.62 -8.70 9.60
C LEU A 192 3.11 -9.11 8.21
N TRP A 193 2.72 -10.38 8.05
CA TRP A 193 2.25 -10.95 6.79
C TRP A 193 1.04 -10.22 6.16
N PRO A 194 -0.03 -9.86 6.91
CA PRO A 194 -1.19 -9.14 6.37
C PRO A 194 -0.81 -7.79 5.75
N PHE A 195 0.25 -7.14 6.24
CA PHE A 195 0.69 -5.83 5.75
C PHE A 195 1.45 -5.94 4.42
N LEU A 196 2.26 -6.98 4.26
CA LEU A 196 2.91 -7.30 2.97
C LEU A 196 1.87 -7.65 1.90
N THR A 197 0.78 -8.31 2.30
CA THR A 197 -0.32 -8.65 1.39
C THR A 197 -1.22 -7.46 1.07
N MET A 198 -1.38 -6.51 2.00
CA MET A 198 -2.17 -5.31 1.74
C MET A 198 -1.44 -4.36 0.77
N GLY A 199 -0.11 -4.30 0.85
CA GLY A 199 0.72 -3.56 -0.11
C GLY A 199 0.58 -4.06 -1.55
N SER A 200 0.51 -5.38 -1.76
CA SER A 200 0.32 -5.97 -3.10
C SER A 200 -1.10 -5.76 -3.64
N VAL A 201 -2.14 -5.79 -2.79
CA VAL A 201 -3.52 -5.45 -3.19
C VAL A 201 -3.65 -3.97 -3.59
N ILE A 202 -2.92 -3.06 -2.94
CA ILE A 202 -2.98 -1.63 -3.29
C ILE A 202 -2.24 -1.36 -4.62
N LEU A 203 -1.10 -1.99 -4.86
CA LEU A 203 -0.44 -1.98 -6.18
C LEU A 203 -1.32 -2.56 -7.29
N MET A 204 -2.20 -3.52 -6.94
CA MET A 204 -3.23 -4.09 -7.83
C MET A 204 -4.28 -3.05 -8.22
N GLY A 205 -4.80 -2.27 -7.25
CA GLY A 205 -5.78 -1.21 -7.50
C GLY A 205 -5.26 -0.09 -8.43
N MET A 206 -3.96 0.18 -8.40
CA MET A 206 -3.34 1.18 -9.29
C MET A 206 -3.14 0.66 -10.71
N SER A 207 -2.83 -0.62 -10.87
CA SER A 207 -2.78 -1.27 -12.19
C SER A 207 -4.18 -1.40 -12.81
N PHE A 208 -5.19 -1.65 -11.97
CA PHE A 208 -6.60 -1.72 -12.33
C PHE A 208 -7.12 -0.41 -12.94
N SER A 209 -6.70 0.75 -12.41
CA SER A 209 -7.07 2.07 -12.94
C SER A 209 -6.56 2.33 -14.37
N ARG A 210 -5.41 1.77 -14.76
CA ARG A 210 -4.85 1.96 -16.12
C ARG A 210 -5.49 1.05 -17.17
N ALA A 211 -6.03 -0.11 -16.78
CA ALA A 211 -6.60 -1.08 -17.71
C ALA A 211 -8.05 -0.76 -18.13
N TRP A 212 -8.71 0.20 -17.47
CA TRP A 212 -10.13 0.56 -17.70
C TRP A 212 -10.40 1.29 -19.03
N ASN A 213 -9.41 1.45 -19.92
CA ASN A 213 -9.59 2.07 -21.24
C ASN A 213 -10.27 1.13 -22.27
N GLY A 214 -11.45 0.61 -21.95
CA GLY A 214 -12.39 0.03 -22.94
C GLY A 214 -12.02 -1.31 -23.57
N ASN A 215 -11.05 -2.06 -23.04
CA ASN A 215 -10.63 -3.34 -23.61
C ASN A 215 -11.50 -4.50 -23.09
N PRO A 216 -12.30 -5.21 -23.90
CA PRO A 216 -13.32 -6.18 -23.46
C PRO A 216 -12.80 -7.49 -22.84
N VAL A 217 -11.49 -7.73 -22.86
CA VAL A 217 -10.87 -8.98 -22.33
C VAL A 217 -10.41 -8.86 -20.87
N TRP A 218 -10.58 -7.68 -20.26
CA TRP A 218 -10.12 -7.33 -18.90
C TRP A 218 -10.52 -8.31 -17.78
N TRP A 219 -11.68 -8.95 -17.89
CA TRP A 219 -12.18 -9.91 -16.90
C TRP A 219 -11.36 -11.21 -16.88
N LEU A 220 -10.78 -11.62 -18.01
CA LEU A 220 -10.00 -12.85 -18.12
C LEU A 220 -8.63 -12.71 -17.47
N ASP A 221 -7.97 -11.56 -17.66
CA ASP A 221 -6.72 -11.22 -16.98
C ASP A 221 -6.93 -11.12 -15.46
N THR A 222 -8.05 -10.51 -15.04
CA THR A 222 -8.43 -10.43 -13.64
C THR A 222 -8.65 -11.83 -13.03
N LEU A 223 -9.32 -12.73 -13.76
CA LEU A 223 -9.59 -14.11 -13.32
C LEU A 223 -8.31 -14.95 -13.21
N LEU A 224 -7.44 -14.91 -14.22
CA LEU A 224 -6.15 -15.62 -14.22
C LEU A 224 -5.22 -15.11 -13.11
N TYR A 225 -5.24 -13.81 -12.83
CA TYR A 225 -4.48 -13.22 -11.72
C TYR A 225 -5.06 -13.58 -10.35
N LEU A 226 -6.38 -13.56 -10.16
CA LEU A 226 -7.02 -14.03 -8.92
C LEU A 226 -6.73 -15.51 -8.66
N LEU A 227 -6.72 -16.33 -9.71
CA LEU A 227 -6.30 -17.73 -9.63
C LEU A 227 -4.82 -17.85 -9.22
N GLY A 228 -3.92 -17.06 -9.81
CA GLY A 228 -2.51 -17.00 -9.42
C GLY A 228 -2.29 -16.54 -7.98
N LEU A 229 -3.04 -15.52 -7.53
CA LEU A 229 -3.04 -15.04 -6.15
C LEU A 229 -3.51 -16.13 -5.20
N SER A 230 -4.62 -16.80 -5.52
CA SER A 230 -5.18 -17.89 -4.72
C SER A 230 -4.22 -19.09 -4.62
N ALA A 231 -3.52 -19.42 -5.70
CA ALA A 231 -2.51 -20.48 -5.72
C ALA A 231 -1.28 -20.09 -4.90
N PHE A 232 -0.85 -18.83 -4.96
CA PHE A 232 0.25 -18.31 -4.14
C PHE A 232 -0.11 -18.31 -2.65
N PHE A 233 -1.30 -17.82 -2.30
CA PHE A 233 -1.82 -17.82 -0.92
C PHE A 233 -2.05 -19.23 -0.39
N GLY A 234 -2.64 -20.11 -1.20
CA GLY A 234 -2.84 -21.51 -0.87
C GLY A 234 -1.50 -22.24 -0.66
N GLY A 235 -0.51 -22.01 -1.53
CA GLY A 235 0.83 -22.58 -1.40
C GLY A 235 1.57 -22.08 -0.16
N ALA A 236 1.50 -20.78 0.15
CA ALA A 236 2.13 -20.22 1.34
C ALA A 236 1.47 -20.74 2.63
N LEU A 237 0.14 -20.78 2.69
CA LEU A 237 -0.60 -21.36 3.81
C LEU A 237 -0.25 -22.84 3.99
N PHE A 238 -0.16 -23.59 2.89
CA PHE A 238 0.23 -25.00 2.90
C PHE A 238 1.65 -25.21 3.45
N LEU A 239 2.62 -24.37 3.07
CA LEU A 239 3.99 -24.42 3.61
C LEU A 239 4.03 -24.10 5.11
N VAL A 240 3.24 -23.12 5.58
CA VAL A 240 3.11 -22.82 7.01
C VAL A 240 2.52 -24.02 7.76
N LEU A 241 1.47 -24.65 7.22
CA LEU A 241 0.86 -25.84 7.82
C LEU A 241 1.81 -27.05 7.85
N LEU A 242 2.56 -27.32 6.76
CA LEU A 242 3.58 -28.36 6.73
C LEU A 242 4.69 -28.10 7.75
N PHE A 243 5.10 -26.84 7.89
CA PHE A 243 6.11 -26.47 8.87
C PHE A 243 5.60 -26.65 10.31
N MET A 244 4.36 -26.23 10.60
CA MET A 244 3.75 -26.48 11.91
C MET A 244 3.63 -27.98 12.21
N LEU A 245 3.21 -28.79 11.23
CA LEU A 245 3.17 -30.25 11.33
C LEU A 245 4.55 -30.83 11.63
N TRP A 246 5.60 -30.37 10.93
CA TRP A 246 6.97 -30.79 11.17
C TRP A 246 7.44 -30.45 12.59
N VAL A 247 7.13 -29.25 13.09
CA VAL A 247 7.42 -28.83 14.47
C VAL A 247 6.72 -29.74 15.48
N MET A 248 5.45 -30.07 15.25
CA MET A 248 4.70 -31.00 16.12
C MET A 248 5.31 -32.40 16.14
N ILE A 249 5.70 -32.92 14.97
CA ILE A 249 6.38 -34.22 14.86
C ILE A 249 7.71 -34.19 15.61
N ALA A 250 8.51 -33.13 15.42
CA ALA A 250 9.80 -32.97 16.07
C ALA A 250 9.67 -32.94 17.61
N ILE A 251 8.66 -32.22 18.14
CA ILE A 251 8.36 -32.19 19.58
C ILE A 251 8.01 -33.60 20.08
N LYS A 252 7.13 -34.31 19.38
CA LYS A 252 6.67 -35.65 19.78
C LYS A 252 7.81 -36.67 19.74
N LEU A 253 8.67 -36.63 18.70
CA LEU A 253 9.87 -37.47 18.63
C LEU A 253 10.82 -37.21 19.79
N ASN A 254 11.03 -35.94 20.15
CA ASN A 254 11.94 -35.58 21.24
C ASN A 254 11.42 -36.05 22.60
N CYS A 255 10.10 -36.05 22.80
CA CYS A 255 9.47 -36.65 23.98
C CYS A 255 9.70 -38.17 24.05
N ILE A 256 9.47 -38.89 22.93
CA ILE A 256 9.66 -40.35 22.86
C ILE A 256 11.12 -40.72 23.11
N LEU A 257 12.08 -39.99 22.52
CA LEU A 257 13.51 -40.23 22.73
C LEU A 257 13.91 -40.07 24.20
N ARG A 258 13.41 -39.02 24.87
CA ARG A 258 13.66 -38.82 26.31
C ARG A 258 13.08 -39.93 27.18
N GLU A 259 11.90 -40.41 26.85
CA GLU A 259 11.26 -41.52 27.56
C GLU A 259 12.04 -42.83 27.37
N ALA A 260 12.51 -43.11 26.14
CA ALA A 260 13.37 -44.25 25.85
C ALA A 260 14.71 -44.20 26.61
N GLU A 261 15.34 -43.03 26.68
CA GLU A 261 16.57 -42.82 27.47
C GLU A 261 16.34 -42.99 28.99
N ALA A 262 15.15 -42.65 29.49
CA ALA A 262 14.80 -42.84 30.89
C ALA A 262 14.63 -44.33 31.22
N LEU A 263 13.98 -45.09 30.33
CA LEU A 263 13.82 -46.54 30.48
C LEU A 263 15.15 -47.29 30.42
N GLN A 264 16.08 -46.90 29.54
CA GLN A 264 17.42 -47.47 29.48
C GLN A 264 18.27 -47.18 30.72
N ARG A 265 18.02 -46.07 31.42
CA ARG A 265 18.71 -45.72 32.66
C ARG A 265 18.16 -46.44 33.88
N GLY A 266 16.85 -46.74 33.91
CA GLY A 266 16.21 -47.46 35.02
C GLY A 266 16.42 -48.99 35.00
N THR A 267 17.05 -49.54 33.95
CA THR A 267 17.29 -50.98 33.76
C THR A 267 18.74 -51.40 34.06
N LYS A 268 19.58 -50.48 34.53
CA LYS A 268 20.94 -50.74 35.03
C LYS A 268 20.98 -50.66 36.54
#